data_AF-A0A2J7QRH0-F1
#
_entry.id   AF-A0A2J7QRH0-F1
#
_cell.length_a   1.000
_cell.length_b   1.000
_cell.length_c   1.000
_cell.angle_alpha   90.00
_cell.angle_beta   90.00
_cell.angle_gamma   90.00
#
_symmetry.space_group_name_H-M   'P 1'
#
loop_
_entity.id
_entity.type
_entity.pdbx_description
1 polymer ?
#
loop_
_entity_poly.entity_id
_entity_poly.type
_entity_poly.pdbx_seq_one_letter_code
_entity_poly.pdbx_strand_id
1 'polypeptide(L)' 'MDPASRMNIKRPPNGYILFCKEWRRRLATQYATEKSSEISIRLGKMWHALTSVEEQKYLNLGRLTAQEHGQRHPGMV' A
#
# COMPACT_ATOMS: atom_id res chain seq x y z
N MET A 1 -6.12 28.78 6.94
CA MET A 1 -6.86 27.58 6.51
C MET A 1 -6.06 26.99 5.37
N ASP A 2 -5.17 26.05 5.67
CA ASP A 2 -4.09 25.60 4.79
C ASP A 2 -4.61 24.93 3.50
N PRO A 3 -4.40 25.53 2.30
CA PRO A 3 -4.85 24.99 1.03
C PRO A 3 -3.82 23.99 0.48
N ALA A 4 -3.48 22.96 1.26
CA ALA A 4 -2.55 21.90 0.86
C ALA A 4 -3.28 20.62 0.44
N SER A 5 -4.41 20.72 -0.29
CA SER A 5 -4.83 19.65 -1.21
C SER A 5 -3.94 19.69 -2.46
N ARG A 6 -2.63 19.56 -2.26
CA ARG A 6 -1.71 19.35 -3.38
C ARG A 6 -2.02 17.98 -3.93
N MET A 7 -2.31 17.94 -5.22
CA MET A 7 -2.35 16.77 -6.09
C MET A 7 -1.26 15.77 -5.71
N ASN A 8 -1.53 14.92 -4.72
CA ASN A 8 -0.65 13.84 -4.38
C ASN A 8 -1.05 12.73 -5.35
N ILE A 9 -0.54 12.83 -6.57
CA ILE A 9 -0.48 11.68 -7.48
C ILE A 9 0.25 10.63 -6.67
N LYS A 10 -0.51 9.76 -6.00
CA LYS A 10 0.02 8.78 -5.08
C LYS A 10 0.97 7.95 -5.92
N ARG A 11 2.27 8.01 -5.58
CA ARG A 11 3.31 7.19 -6.20
C ARG A 11 2.73 5.80 -6.45
N PRO A 12 3.01 5.19 -7.61
CA PRO A 12 2.42 3.90 -7.95
C PRO A 12 2.59 2.97 -6.75
N PRO A 13 1.50 2.30 -6.32
CA PRO A 13 1.50 1.56 -5.07
C PRO A 13 2.60 0.49 -5.13
N ASN A 14 3.69 0.73 -4.38
CA ASN A 14 4.75 -0.26 -4.21
C ASN A 14 4.17 -1.51 -3.50
N GLY A 15 4.90 -2.62 -3.51
CA GLY A 15 4.44 -3.87 -2.91
C GLY A 15 3.89 -3.73 -1.49
N TYR A 16 4.53 -2.88 -0.67
CA TYR A 16 4.05 -2.55 0.67
C TYR A 16 2.64 -1.93 0.72
N ILE A 17 2.32 -1.05 -0.23
CA ILE A 17 1.00 -0.39 -0.29
C ILE A 17 -0.07 -1.39 -0.73
N LEU A 18 0.24 -2.30 -1.65
CA LEU A 18 -0.66 -3.38 -2.06
C LEU A 18 -0.96 -4.31 -0.89
N PHE A 19 0.09 -4.74 -0.18
CA PHE A 19 -0.03 -5.52 1.05
C PHE A 19 -0.89 -4.79 2.09
N CYS A 20 -0.56 -3.54 2.40
CA CYS A 20 -1.33 -2.73 3.34
C CYS A 20 -2.81 -2.63 2.92
N LYS A 21 -3.13 -2.46 1.64
CA LYS A 21 -4.51 -2.27 1.19
C LYS A 21 -5.36 -3.52 1.38
N GLU A 22 -4.79 -4.69 1.08
CA GLU A 22 -5.45 -5.99 1.28
C GLU A 22 -5.59 -6.32 2.76
N TRP A 23 -4.48 -6.27 3.50
CA TRP A 23 -4.45 -6.66 4.90
C TRP A 23 -5.14 -5.66 5.81
N ARG A 24 -5.10 -4.35 5.52
CA ARG A 24 -5.85 -3.35 6.28
C ARG A 24 -7.34 -3.66 6.25
N ARG A 25 -7.89 -4.05 5.10
CA ARG A 25 -9.32 -4.40 5.01
C ARG A 25 -9.62 -5.64 5.85
N ARG A 26 -8.79 -6.68 5.76
CA ARG A 26 -8.94 -7.91 6.56
C ARG A 26 -8.83 -7.64 8.06
N LEU A 27 -7.82 -6.88 8.48
CA LEU A 27 -7.63 -6.50 9.88
C LEU A 27 -8.74 -5.56 10.35
N ALA A 28 -9.22 -4.63 9.53
CA ALA A 28 -10.36 -3.79 9.90
C ALA A 28 -11.65 -4.60 10.05
N THR A 29 -11.81 -5.70 9.31
CA THR A 29 -12.94 -6.62 9.51
C THR A 29 -12.77 -7.49 10.77
N GLN A 30 -11.57 -8.04 11.01
CA GLN A 30 -11.28 -8.84 12.21
C GLN A 30 -11.24 -8.01 13.50
N TYR A 31 -10.72 -6.80 13.41
CA TYR A 31 -10.47 -5.87 14.49
C TYR A 31 -11.26 -4.58 14.25
N ALA A 32 -12.56 -4.71 13.97
CA ALA A 32 -13.44 -3.57 13.72
C ALA A 32 -13.54 -2.60 14.91
N THR A 33 -13.28 -3.10 16.12
CA THR A 33 -13.25 -2.37 17.39
C THR A 33 -11.89 -1.71 17.69
N GLU A 34 -10.82 -2.08 16.98
CA GLU A 34 -9.48 -1.51 17.19
C GLU A 34 -9.29 -0.21 16.40
N LYS A 35 -8.39 0.65 16.88
CA LYS A 35 -8.05 1.88 16.18
C LYS A 35 -7.27 1.58 14.89
N SER A 36 -7.57 2.31 13.83
CA SER A 36 -6.85 2.24 12.54
C SER A 36 -5.33 2.49 12.69
N SER A 37 -4.91 3.20 13.73
CA SER A 37 -3.49 3.38 14.08
C SER A 37 -2.84 2.07 14.51
N GLU A 38 -3.48 1.28 15.36
CA GLU A 38 -2.98 -0.04 15.79
C GLU A 38 -2.93 -1.01 14.62
N ILE A 39 -3.96 -0.99 13.76
CA ILE A 39 -3.97 -1.76 12.51
C ILE A 39 -2.76 -1.37 11.64
N SER A 40 -2.44 -0.08 11.53
CA SER A 40 -1.30 0.40 10.74
C SER A 40 0.05 -0.05 11.31
N ILE A 41 0.19 -0.03 12.64
CA ILE A 41 1.39 -0.54 13.33
C ILE A 41 1.54 -2.05 13.09
N ARG A 42 0.45 -2.80 13.22
CA ARG A 42 0.43 -4.25 12.97
C ARG A 42 0.80 -4.57 11.52
N LEU A 43 0.28 -3.82 10.55
CA LEU A 43 0.64 -4.00 9.14
C LEU A 43 2.14 -3.80 8.89
N GLY A 44 2.75 -2.78 9.51
CA GLY A 44 4.21 -2.58 9.43
C GLY A 44 4.97 -3.78 9.98
N LYS A 45 4.58 -4.27 11.17
CA LYS A 45 5.19 -5.47 11.77
C LYS A 45 5.00 -6.72 10.90
N MET A 46 3.80 -6.93 10.36
CA MET A 46 3.51 -8.06 9.49
C MET A 46 4.33 -8.00 8.21
N TRP A 47 4.50 -6.81 7.61
CA TRP A 47 5.35 -6.62 6.45
C TRP A 47 6.80 -7.02 6.74
N HIS A 48 7.36 -6.58 7.87
CA HIS A 48 8.71 -6.99 8.29
C HIS A 48 8.80 -8.48 8.67
N ALA A 49 7.68 -9.10 9.04
CA ALA A 49 7.59 -10.53 9.34
C ALA A 49 7.23 -11.37 8.10
N LEU A 50 7.02 -10.76 6.92
CA LEU A 50 6.74 -11.51 5.70
C LEU A 50 7.94 -12.37 5.34
N THR A 51 7.64 -13.54 4.79
CA THR A 51 8.68 -14.38 4.19
C THR A 51 9.21 -13.72 2.92
N SER A 52 10.46 -14.02 2.56
CA SER A 52 11.07 -13.49 1.31
C SER A 52 10.23 -13.81 0.08
N VAL A 53 9.49 -14.93 0.07
CA VAL A 53 8.58 -15.32 -1.02
C VAL A 53 7.40 -14.35 -1.12
N GLU A 54 6.76 -14.04 0.00
CA GLU A 54 5.63 -13.10 0.02
C GLU A 54 6.07 -11.68 -0.27
N GLU A 55 7.17 -11.23 0.35
CA GLU A 55 7.76 -9.92 0.06
C GLU A 55 8.06 -9.77 -1.43
N GLN A 56 8.72 -10.77 -2.05
CA GLN A 56 8.99 -10.78 -3.48
C GLN A 56 7.72 -10.75 -4.33
N LYS A 57 6.67 -11.50 -3.95
CA LYS A 57 5.38 -11.48 -4.63
C LYS A 57 4.80 -10.06 -4.66
N TYR A 58 4.77 -9.38 -3.51
CA TYR A 58 4.27 -8.00 -3.43
C TYR A 58 5.19 -7.00 -4.14
N LEU A 59 6.51 -7.14 -4.03
CA LEU A 59 7.46 -6.30 -4.76
C LEU A 59 7.28 -6.42 -6.28
N ASN A 60 7.10 -7.64 -6.78
CA ASN A 60 6.83 -7.90 -8.20
C ASN A 60 5.48 -7.30 -8.62
N LEU A 61 4.43 -7.52 -7.84
CA LEU A 61 3.12 -6.88 -8.05
C LEU A 61 3.21 -5.35 -8.07
N GLY A 62 4.01 -4.75 -7.19
CA GLY A 62 4.26 -3.31 -7.15
C GLY A 62 4.96 -2.81 -8.41
N ARG A 63 5.96 -3.56 -8.91
CA ARG A 63 6.63 -3.25 -10.19
C ARG A 63 5.67 -3.33 -11.37
N LEU A 64 4.88 -4.39 -11.47
CA LEU A 64 3.86 -4.55 -12.52
C LEU A 64 2.83 -3.42 -12.46
N THR A 65 2.32 -3.11 -11.25
CA THR A 65 1.34 -2.03 -11.07
C THR A 65 1.93 -0.66 -11.41
N ALA A 66 3.21 -0.41 -11.09
CA ALA A 66 3.89 0.82 -11.45
C ALA A 66 4.08 0.96 -12.96
N GLN A 67 4.44 -0.14 -13.65
CA GLN A 67 4.57 -0.20 -15.09
C GLN A 67 3.22 0.06 -15.79
N GLU A 68 2.15 -0.58 -15.31
CA GLU A 68 0.78 -0.35 -15.79
C GLU A 68 0.34 1.11 -15.58
N HIS A 69 0.65 1.69 -14.42
CA HIS A 69 0.28 3.08 -14.13
C HIS A 69 1.04 4.08 -15.02
N GLY A 70 2.32 3.82 -15.31
CA GLY A 70 3.10 4.63 -16.25
C GLY A 70 2.57 4.52 -17.68
N GLN A 71 2.14 3.33 -18.10
CA GLN A 71 1.60 3.09 -19.43
C GLN A 71 0.20 3.71 -19.62
N ARG A 72 -0.62 3.71 -18.56
CA ARG A 72 -1.98 4.28 -18.57
C ARG A 72 -2.03 5.79 -18.30
N HIS A 73 -0.96 6.39 -17.78
CA HIS A 73 -0.85 7.83 -17.53
C HIS A 73 0.39 8.43 -18.22
N PRO A 74 0.37 8.62 -19.56
CA PRO A 74 1.50 9.15 -20.32
C PRO A 74 1.78 10.66 -20.12
N GLY A 75 1.28 11.29 -19.04
CA GLY A 75 1.40 12.73 -18.76
C GLY A 75 2.15 13.07 -17.46
N MET A 76 3.00 12.16 -16.95
CA MET A 76 3.79 12.34 -15.73
C MET A 76 5.30 12.25 -16.01
N VAL A 77 5.78 13.00 -17.00
CA VAL A 77 7.21 13.28 -17.22
C VAL A 77 7.61 14.58 -16.54
#